data_AF-A0AAV7GV65-F1
#
_entry.id   AF-A0AAV7GV65-F1
#
_cell.length_a   1.000
_cell.length_b   1.000
_cell.length_c   1.000
_cell.angle_alpha   90.00
_cell.angle_beta   90.00
_cell.angle_gamma   90.00
#
_symmetry.space_group_name_H-M   'P 1'
#
loop_
_entity.id
_entity.type
_entity.pdbx_description
1 polymer ?
#
loop_
_entity_poly.entity_id
_entity_poly.type
_entity_poly.pdbx_seq_one_letter_code
_entity_poly.pdbx_strand_id
1 'polypeptide(L)' 'MELLVTRLLAAMLNSNIGNLTELRFLSLPYNLFSGGIPVVAIGELRQLELLDLRGNNFSGRVPD' A
#
# COMPACT_ATOMS: atom_id res chain seq x y z
N MET A 1 -9.04 -18.14 3.51
CA MET A 1 -8.63 -17.32 2.36
C MET A 1 -8.12 -15.93 2.77
N GLU A 2 -8.58 -15.34 3.89
CA GLU A 2 -8.12 -14.03 4.38
C GLU A 2 -6.63 -13.95 4.79
N LEU A 3 -6.07 -15.01 5.38
CA LEU A 3 -4.68 -15.01 5.85
C LEU A 3 -3.60 -14.98 4.75
N LEU A 4 -3.95 -15.37 3.51
CA LEU A 4 -2.97 -15.41 2.41
C LEU A 4 -2.75 -14.02 1.80
N VAL A 5 -3.81 -13.20 1.72
CA VAL A 5 -3.76 -11.84 1.17
C VAL A 5 -2.95 -10.90 2.08
N THR A 6 -3.09 -11.02 3.40
CA THR A 6 -2.32 -10.23 4.38
C THR A 6 -0.81 -10.48 4.29
N ARG A 7 -0.40 -11.74 4.06
CA ARG A 7 1.01 -12.12 3.91
C ARG A 7 1.58 -11.72 2.55
N LEU A 8 0.78 -11.80 1.49
CA LEU A 8 1.19 -11.38 0.15
C LEU A 8 1.39 -9.87 0.07
N LEU A 9 0.52 -9.05 0.70
CA LEU A 9 0.71 -7.60 0.65
C LEU A 9 1.86 -7.12 1.52
N ALA A 10 2.08 -7.68 2.71
CA ALA A 10 3.29 -7.37 3.50
C ALA A 10 4.57 -7.74 2.73
N ALA A 11 4.54 -8.84 1.98
CA ALA A 11 5.61 -9.20 1.06
C ALA A 11 5.72 -8.20 -0.11
N MET A 12 4.63 -7.76 -0.75
CA MET A 12 4.64 -6.77 -1.84
C MET A 12 5.03 -5.35 -1.38
N LEU A 13 4.69 -4.95 -0.16
CA LEU A 13 5.13 -3.69 0.44
C LEU A 13 6.62 -3.74 0.79
N ASN A 14 7.15 -4.94 1.08
CA ASN A 14 8.59 -5.21 1.22
C ASN A 14 9.30 -5.49 -0.13
N SER A 15 8.58 -5.65 -1.24
CA SER A 15 9.16 -5.95 -2.55
C SER A 15 8.57 -5.06 -3.64
N ASN A 16 9.36 -4.05 -4.02
CA ASN A 16 9.31 -3.40 -5.33
C ASN A 16 7.97 -2.77 -5.76
N ILE A 17 7.00 -2.50 -4.87
CA ILE A 17 5.82 -1.74 -5.30
C ILE A 17 6.23 -0.38 -5.89
N GLY A 18 7.28 0.24 -5.36
CA GLY A 18 7.88 1.45 -5.93
C GLY A 18 8.45 1.29 -7.34
N ASN A 19 8.69 0.07 -7.82
CA ASN A 19 9.11 -0.16 -9.21
C ASN A 19 7.93 -0.16 -10.19
N LEU A 20 6.69 -0.19 -9.70
CA LEU A 20 5.50 -0.06 -10.53
C LEU A 20 5.28 1.41 -10.91
N THR A 21 6.28 2.03 -11.53
CA THR A 21 6.31 3.47 -11.83
C THR A 21 5.20 3.93 -12.76
N GLU A 22 4.59 3.00 -13.50
CA GLU A 22 3.42 3.24 -14.37
C GLU A 22 2.06 3.00 -13.68
N LEU A 23 2.05 2.57 -12.41
CA LEU A 23 0.82 2.29 -11.68
C LEU A 23 0.04 3.58 -11.43
N ARG A 24 -1.20 3.62 -11.90
CA ARG A 24 -2.10 4.77 -11.75
C ARG A 24 -3.13 4.63 -10.63
N PHE A 25 -3.55 3.39 -10.34
CA PHE A 25 -4.60 3.11 -9.36
C PHE A 25 -4.14 2.00 -8.43
N LEU A 26 -4.05 2.31 -7.14
CA LEU A 26 -3.85 1.34 -6.06
C LEU A 26 -5.05 1.40 -5.11
N SER A 27 -5.92 0.39 -5.20
CA SER A 27 -7.14 0.32 -4.40
C SER A 27 -7.15 -0.97 -3.59
N LEU A 28 -7.12 -0.82 -2.27
CA LEU A 28 -7.11 -1.89 -1.28
C LEU A 28 -8.07 -1.62 -0.11
N PRO A 29 -9.31 -1.13 -0.34
CA PRO A 29 -10.21 -0.74 0.73
C PRO A 29 -10.73 -1.96 1.50
N TYR A 30 -11.09 -1.74 2.77
CA TYR A 30 -11.74 -2.71 3.67
C TYR A 30 -10.97 -4.03 3.81
N ASN A 31 -9.65 -3.93 3.95
CA ASN A 31 -8.80 -5.05 4.32
C ASN A 31 -8.38 -4.91 5.79
N LEU A 32 -7.70 -5.94 6.31
CA LEU A 32 -7.17 -5.95 7.68
C LEU A 32 -5.69 -5.54 7.72
N PHE A 33 -5.21 -4.73 6.77
CA PHE A 33 -3.81 -4.31 6.76
C PHE A 33 -3.54 -3.36 7.94
N SER A 34 -2.36 -3.49 8.54
CA SER A 34 -1.99 -2.75 9.75
C SER A 34 -0.53 -2.33 9.75
N GLY A 35 -0.16 -1.42 10.63
CA GLY A 35 1.19 -0.86 10.72
C GLY A 35 1.34 0.43 9.90
N GLY A 36 2.59 0.84 9.67
CA GLY A 36 2.91 2.06 8.93
C GLY A 36 2.70 1.92 7.42
N ILE A 37 2.20 2.98 6.79
CA ILE A 37 2.18 3.09 5.32
C ILE A 37 3.64 3.23 4.85
N PRO A 38 4.11 2.42 3.87
CA PRO A 38 5.49 2.50 3.37
C PRO A 38 5.65 3.67 2.40
N VAL A 39 5.73 4.87 2.98
CA VAL A 39 5.79 6.15 2.26
C VAL A 39 6.91 6.18 1.23
N VAL A 40 8.09 5.65 1.56
CA VAL A 40 9.24 5.63 0.64
C VAL A 40 8.90 4.89 -0.65
N ALA A 41 8.26 3.71 -0.56
CA ALA A 41 7.93 2.92 -1.73
C ALA A 41 6.73 3.51 -2.51
N ILE A 42 5.74 4.06 -1.81
CA ILE A 42 4.58 4.72 -2.46
C ILE A 42 5.02 6.01 -3.17
N GLY A 43 6.01 6.73 -2.64
CA GLY A 43 6.57 7.92 -3.27
C GLY A 43 7.24 7.67 -4.62
N GLU A 44 7.67 6.44 -4.90
CA GLU A 44 8.24 6.07 -6.21
C GLU A 44 7.16 5.82 -7.29
N LEU A 45 5.88 5.74 -6.92
CA LEU A 45 4.75 5.56 -7.84
C LEU A 45 4.40 6.88 -8.54
N ARG A 46 5.28 7.35 -9.42
CA ARG A 46 5.20 8.69 -10.06
C ARG A 46 3.96 8.92 -10.92
N GLN A 47 3.26 7.88 -11.33
CA GLN A 47 2.04 7.96 -12.12
C GLN A 47 0.77 7.69 -11.29
N LEU A 48 0.88 7.55 -9.96
CA LEU A 48 -0.25 7.23 -9.11
C LEU A 48 -1.24 8.40 -9.04
N GLU A 49 -2.45 8.16 -9.52
CA GLU A 49 -3.56 9.11 -9.51
C GLU A 49 -4.51 8.85 -8.32
N LEU A 50 -4.61 7.60 -7.86
CA LEU A 50 -5.49 7.21 -6.78
C LEU A 50 -4.86 6.16 -5.87
N LEU A 51 -4.86 6.45 -4.57
CA LEU A 51 -4.53 5.54 -3.49
C LEU A 51 -5.74 5.40 -2.55
N ASP A 52 -6.42 4.26 -2.58
CA ASP A 52 -7.51 3.95 -1.66
C ASP A 52 -7.10 2.87 -0.66
N LEU A 53 -6.86 3.29 0.58
CA LEU A 53 -6.52 2.41 1.71
C LEU A 53 -7.60 2.44 2.79
N ARG A 54 -8.80 2.97 2.50
CA ARG A 54 -9.85 3.17 3.51
C ARG A 54 -10.29 1.85 4.14
N GLY A 55 -10.71 1.90 5.40
CA GLY A 55 -11.19 0.71 6.11
C GLY A 55 -10.10 -0.32 6.43
N ASN A 56 -8.83 0.07 6.39
CA ASN A 56 -7.71 -0.69 6.95
C ASN A 56 -7.36 -0.20 8.36
N ASN A 57 -6.49 -0.95 9.04
CA ASN A 57 -5.96 -0.65 10.36
C ASN A 57 -4.54 -0.04 10.32
N PHE A 58 -4.25 0.75 9.28
CA PHE A 58 -2.97 1.47 9.17
C PHE A 58 -2.85 2.53 10.26
N SER A 59 -1.62 2.74 10.74
CA SER A 59 -1.30 3.63 11.85
C SER A 59 0.02 4.35 11.59
N GLY A 60 0.17 5.59 12.04
CA GLY A 60 1.39 6.37 11.84
C GLY A 60 1.09 7.80 11.44
N ARG A 61 2.12 8.59 11.17
CA ARG A 61 1.96 9.95 10.65
C ARG A 61 1.79 9.92 9.14
N VAL A 62 0.84 10.70 8.65
CA VAL A 62 0.81 11.11 7.24
C VAL A 62 2.05 12.00 7.02
N PRO A 63 2.89 11.74 6.01
CA PRO A 63 4.00 12.62 5.66
C PRO A 63 3.50 13.98 5.20
N ASP A 64 4.26 15.03 5.52
CA ASP A 64 4.10 16.36 4.92
C ASP A 64 4.47 16.36 3.42
#